data_AF-W2YZW2-F1
#
_entry.id   AF-W2YZW2-F1
#
_cell.length_a   1.000
_cell.length_b   1.000
_cell.length_c   1.000
_cell.angle_alpha   90.00
_cell.angle_beta   90.00
_cell.angle_gamma   90.00
#
_symmetry.space_group_name_H-M   'P 1'
#
loop_
_entity.id
_entity.type
_entity.pdbx_description
1 polymer ?
#
loop_
_entity_poly.entity_id
_entity_poly.type
_entity_poly.pdbx_seq_one_letter_code
_entity_poly.pdbx_strand_id
1 'polypeptide(L)'
;MTKTRSASTNARTTMTAATRYQSSRRREYEESVRNRAKGGAEDKIVPIRTTFDEGLLPMWCRLRWQISIDDATDEVILTEIDKIISSVKNNNVPDVDNEMREMLCMDLSESDQFFTGDDGKQQLYRVLIASLEPRALREEVERTVRFKA
;
A
#
# COMPACT_ATOMS: atom_id res chain seq x y z
N MET A 1 -45.50 -37.15 14.71
CA MET A 1 -44.92 -35.79 14.54
C MET A 1 -43.94 -35.51 15.68
N THR A 2 -42.64 -35.83 15.54
CA THR A 2 -41.63 -35.62 16.62
C THR A 2 -40.22 -35.24 16.11
N LYS A 3 -40.06 -34.91 14.81
CA LYS A 3 -38.74 -34.70 14.21
C LYS A 3 -38.16 -33.29 14.44
N THR A 4 -38.97 -32.31 14.84
CA THR A 4 -38.56 -30.90 14.99
C THR A 4 -37.98 -30.55 16.37
N ARG A 5 -38.32 -31.31 17.43
CA ARG A 5 -37.90 -30.99 18.80
C ARG A 5 -36.43 -31.37 19.06
N SER A 6 -35.94 -32.47 18.48
CA SER A 6 -34.55 -32.92 18.64
C SER A 6 -33.53 -32.05 17.90
N ALA A 7 -33.90 -31.49 16.74
CA ALA A 7 -33.03 -30.60 15.98
C ALA A 7 -32.80 -29.25 16.70
N SER A 8 -33.85 -28.69 17.32
CA SER A 8 -33.78 -27.44 18.08
C SER A 8 -32.93 -27.57 19.34
N THR A 9 -33.03 -28.70 20.05
CA THR A 9 -32.19 -28.98 21.24
C THR A 9 -30.72 -29.16 20.87
N ASN A 10 -30.41 -29.88 19.78
CA ASN A 10 -29.03 -30.04 19.33
C ASN A 10 -28.38 -28.72 18.92
N ALA A 11 -29.12 -27.85 18.22
CA ALA A 11 -28.63 -26.52 17.83
C ALA A 11 -28.33 -25.61 19.04
N ARG A 12 -29.13 -25.69 20.12
CA ARG A 12 -28.85 -24.94 21.36
C ARG A 12 -27.62 -25.47 22.09
N THR A 13 -27.44 -26.78 22.12
CA THR A 13 -26.26 -27.41 22.75
C THR A 13 -24.97 -27.07 22.01
N THR A 14 -24.98 -27.10 20.67
CA THR A 14 -23.81 -26.73 19.86
C THR A 14 -23.49 -25.25 19.96
N MET A 15 -24.50 -24.37 19.94
CA MET A 15 -24.31 -22.93 20.14
C MET A 15 -23.72 -22.63 21.52
N THR A 16 -24.21 -23.28 22.57
CA THR A 16 -23.70 -23.11 23.94
C THR A 16 -22.25 -23.61 24.08
N ALA A 17 -21.91 -24.72 23.41
CA ALA A 17 -20.55 -25.24 23.39
C ALA A 17 -19.59 -24.31 22.62
N ALA A 18 -20.02 -23.75 21.50
CA ALA A 18 -19.24 -22.79 20.72
C ALA A 18 -18.96 -21.50 21.51
N THR A 19 -19.96 -20.98 22.23
CA THR A 19 -19.78 -19.81 23.10
C THR A 19 -18.80 -20.09 24.23
N ARG A 20 -18.87 -21.27 24.86
CA ARG A 20 -17.90 -21.67 25.89
C ARG A 20 -16.48 -21.77 25.34
N TYR A 21 -16.32 -22.36 24.16
CA TYR A 21 -15.03 -22.46 23.49
C TYR A 21 -14.44 -21.08 23.14
N GLN A 22 -15.24 -20.16 22.61
CA GLN A 22 -14.82 -18.79 22.32
C GLN A 22 -14.43 -18.03 23.60
N SER A 23 -15.17 -18.19 24.69
CA SER A 23 -14.85 -17.59 25.99
C SER A 23 -13.56 -18.15 26.59
N SER A 24 -13.32 -19.46 26.50
CA SER A 24 -12.06 -20.07 26.94
C SER A 24 -10.87 -19.55 26.13
N ARG A 25 -11.01 -19.47 24.80
CA ARG A 25 -9.96 -18.92 23.93
C ARG A 25 -9.69 -17.43 24.18
N ARG A 26 -10.74 -16.65 24.48
CA ARG A 26 -10.58 -15.25 24.89
C ARG A 26 -9.82 -15.15 26.20
N ARG A 27 -10.14 -15.99 27.18
CA ARG A 27 -9.45 -16.01 28.47
C ARG A 27 -7.97 -16.37 28.33
N GLU A 28 -7.64 -17.37 27.51
CA GLU A 28 -6.25 -17.75 27.19
C GLU A 28 -5.49 -16.61 26.50
N TYR A 29 -6.13 -15.92 25.54
CA TYR A 29 -5.54 -14.76 24.88
C TYR A 29 -5.35 -13.58 25.84
N GLU A 30 -6.35 -13.26 26.67
CA GLU A 30 -6.29 -12.21 27.66
C GLU A 30 -5.25 -12.50 28.75
N GLU A 31 -5.05 -13.76 29.12
CA GLU A 31 -3.99 -14.19 30.03
C GLU A 31 -2.61 -14.06 29.41
N SER A 32 -2.44 -14.45 28.14
CA SER A 32 -1.20 -14.23 27.38
C SER A 32 -0.86 -12.74 27.23
N VAL A 33 -1.85 -11.89 26.93
CA VAL A 33 -1.69 -10.43 26.88
C VAL A 33 -1.35 -9.87 28.26
N ARG A 34 -2.02 -10.34 29.31
CA ARG A 34 -1.76 -9.90 30.68
C ARG A 34 -0.38 -10.36 31.17
N ASN A 35 0.10 -11.53 30.77
CA ASN A 35 1.45 -12.00 31.10
C ASN A 35 2.52 -11.17 30.40
N ARG A 36 2.26 -10.72 29.16
CA ARG A 36 3.11 -9.72 28.48
C ARG A 36 3.09 -8.37 29.20
N ALA A 37 1.93 -7.92 29.67
CA ALA A 37 1.78 -6.65 30.39
C ALA A 37 2.26 -6.70 31.86
N LYS A 38 2.32 -7.89 32.47
CA LYS A 38 2.84 -8.14 33.83
C LYS A 38 4.36 -8.23 33.88
N GLY A 39 5.03 -8.22 32.72
CA GLY A 39 6.44 -7.89 32.66
C GLY A 39 6.61 -6.45 33.11
N GLY A 40 6.74 -6.24 34.42
CA GLY A 40 7.46 -5.08 34.91
C GLY A 40 8.81 -5.13 34.22
N ALA A 41 8.98 -4.30 33.21
CA ALA A 41 10.24 -4.10 32.55
C ALA A 41 11.16 -3.48 33.60
N GLU A 42 11.78 -4.34 34.41
CA GLU A 42 13.20 -4.15 34.56
C GLU A 42 13.73 -4.15 33.12
N ASP A 43 14.20 -2.99 32.67
CA ASP A 43 15.03 -2.87 31.48
C ASP A 43 16.28 -3.73 31.75
N LYS A 44 16.11 -5.04 31.65
CA LYS A 44 17.21 -5.97 31.55
C LYS A 44 17.77 -5.66 30.19
N ILE A 45 18.87 -4.90 30.18
CA ILE A 45 19.68 -4.69 28.99
C ILE A 45 20.16 -6.08 28.60
N VAL A 46 19.40 -6.73 27.73
CA VAL A 46 19.74 -8.03 27.18
C VAL A 46 20.70 -7.78 26.02
N PRO A 47 21.84 -8.50 25.93
CA PRO A 47 22.76 -8.35 24.82
C PRO A 47 22.04 -8.49 23.49
N ILE A 48 22.29 -7.54 22.60
CA ILE A 48 21.62 -7.41 21.30
C ILE A 48 21.79 -8.71 20.51
N ARG A 49 22.96 -9.34 20.61
CA ARG A 49 23.26 -10.65 20.01
C ARG A 49 22.23 -11.75 20.29
N THR A 50 21.58 -11.71 21.46
CA THR A 50 20.58 -12.71 21.89
C THR A 50 19.15 -12.38 21.49
N THR A 51 18.94 -11.18 20.93
CA THR A 51 17.63 -10.75 20.41
C THR A 51 17.40 -11.17 18.95
N PHE A 52 18.47 -11.55 18.24
CA PHE A 52 18.36 -12.11 16.90
C PHE A 52 17.84 -13.54 16.95
N ASP A 53 17.08 -13.90 15.92
CA ASP A 53 16.75 -15.29 15.66
C ASP A 53 18.03 -16.14 15.51
N GLU A 54 17.97 -17.38 15.98
CA GLU A 54 19.11 -18.28 16.16
C GLU A 54 19.91 -18.51 14.86
N GLY A 55 19.25 -18.41 13.69
CA GLY A 55 19.89 -18.52 12.37
C GLY A 55 20.15 -17.19 11.65
N LEU A 56 19.50 -16.10 12.08
CA LEU A 56 19.52 -14.83 11.36
C LEU A 56 20.86 -14.11 11.49
N LEU A 57 21.37 -14.00 12.72
CA LEU A 57 22.65 -13.31 12.97
C LEU A 57 23.84 -14.00 12.30
N PRO A 58 24.03 -15.34 12.39
CA PRO A 58 25.10 -16.03 11.66
C PRO A 58 25.03 -15.78 10.14
N MET A 59 23.82 -15.75 9.59
CA MET A 59 23.61 -15.52 8.16
C MET A 59 23.99 -14.10 7.75
N TRP A 60 23.63 -13.09 8.55
CA TRP A 60 23.98 -11.70 8.31
C TRP A 60 25.49 -11.45 8.45
N CYS A 61 26.11 -11.99 9.51
CA CYS A 61 27.55 -11.94 9.70
C CYS A 61 28.29 -12.51 8.48
N ARG A 62 27.86 -13.65 7.95
CA ARG A 62 28.50 -14.31 6.79
C ARG A 62 28.24 -13.61 5.46
N LEU A 63 27.00 -13.26 5.15
CA LEU A 63 26.60 -12.84 3.80
C LEU A 63 26.67 -11.33 3.59
N ARG A 64 26.36 -10.54 4.64
CA ARG A 64 26.20 -9.09 4.51
C ARG A 64 27.39 -8.34 5.11
N TRP A 65 27.77 -8.68 6.34
CA TRP A 65 28.78 -7.94 7.09
C TRP A 65 30.20 -8.49 6.88
N GLN A 66 30.33 -9.74 6.44
CA GLN A 66 31.61 -10.44 6.25
C GLN A 66 32.49 -10.43 7.51
N ILE A 67 31.86 -10.57 8.68
CA ILE A 67 32.51 -10.63 9.99
C ILE A 67 32.31 -12.02 10.60
N SER A 68 33.23 -12.43 11.48
CA SER A 68 33.02 -13.62 12.30
C SER A 68 31.86 -13.39 13.27
N ILE A 69 31.15 -14.46 13.63
CA ILE A 69 30.10 -14.39 14.66
C ILE A 69 30.67 -14.05 16.05
N ASP A 70 31.94 -14.38 16.28
CA ASP A 70 32.64 -14.08 17.53
C ASP A 70 33.03 -12.59 17.63
N ASP A 71 33.26 -11.95 16.48
CA ASP A 71 33.63 -10.52 16.37
C ASP A 71 32.38 -9.61 16.29
N ALA A 72 31.18 -10.19 16.20
CA ALA A 72 29.91 -9.46 16.16
C ALA A 72 29.49 -9.02 17.57
N THR A 73 30.19 -8.03 18.12
CA THR A 73 29.78 -7.37 19.37
C THR A 73 28.52 -6.53 19.15
N ASP A 74 27.84 -6.21 20.24
CA ASP A 74 26.61 -5.41 20.20
C ASP A 74 26.83 -4.03 19.56
N GLU A 75 28.02 -3.42 19.73
CA GLU A 75 28.36 -2.16 19.06
C GLU A 75 28.46 -2.33 17.54
N VAL A 76 29.14 -3.38 17.07
CA VAL A 76 29.30 -3.66 15.64
C VAL A 76 27.94 -3.88 14.99
N ILE A 77 27.08 -4.66 15.64
CA ILE A 77 25.71 -4.92 15.17
C ILE A 77 24.92 -3.61 15.02
N LEU A 78 24.98 -2.71 16.01
CA LEU A 78 24.30 -1.42 15.95
C LEU A 78 24.84 -0.54 14.82
N THR A 79 26.16 -0.45 14.66
CA THR A 79 26.77 0.38 13.61
C THR A 79 26.39 -0.10 12.20
N GLU A 80 26.35 -1.41 11.98
CA GLU A 80 25.95 -1.95 10.69
C GLU A 80 24.45 -1.82 10.42
N ILE A 81 23.59 -1.91 11.44
CA ILE A 81 22.17 -1.56 11.31
C ILE A 81 21.99 -0.09 10.94
N ASP A 82 22.69 0.82 11.61
CA ASP A 82 22.60 2.26 11.35
C ASP A 82 23.09 2.60 9.93
N LYS A 83 24.10 1.91 9.44
CA LYS A 83 24.57 1.99 8.06
C LYS A 83 23.53 1.51 7.05
N ILE A 84 22.79 0.43 7.34
CA ILE A 84 21.68 -0.02 6.51
C ILE A 84 20.56 1.02 6.49
N ILE A 85 20.17 1.55 7.66
CA ILE A 85 19.12 2.57 7.78
C ILE A 85 19.54 3.84 7.02
N SER A 86 20.78 4.28 7.19
CA SER A 86 21.34 5.44 6.49
C SER A 86 21.36 5.24 4.98
N SER A 87 21.74 4.04 4.50
CA SER A 87 21.67 3.70 3.08
C SER A 87 20.23 3.74 2.55
N VAL A 88 19.25 3.27 3.31
CA VAL A 88 17.83 3.31 2.89
C VAL A 88 17.33 4.75 2.83
N LYS A 89 17.67 5.57 3.83
CA LYS A 89 17.25 6.99 3.88
C LYS A 89 17.89 7.84 2.78
N ASN A 90 19.10 7.48 2.34
CA ASN A 90 19.85 8.28 1.36
C ASN A 90 19.76 7.78 -0.08
N ASN A 91 19.34 6.54 -0.33
CA ASN A 91 19.35 5.94 -1.68
C ASN A 91 17.97 5.53 -2.25
N ASN A 92 16.89 5.51 -1.45
CA ASN A 92 15.58 5.03 -1.93
C ASN A 92 14.54 6.12 -2.19
N VAL A 93 14.85 7.38 -1.88
CA VAL A 93 13.96 8.49 -2.20
C VAL A 93 14.69 9.34 -3.23
N PRO A 94 14.37 9.20 -4.54
CA PRO A 94 14.83 10.17 -5.52
C PRO A 94 14.38 11.56 -5.10
N ASP A 95 15.18 12.57 -5.44
CA ASP A 95 14.81 13.96 -5.18
C ASP A 95 13.52 14.27 -5.95
N VAL A 96 12.40 14.25 -5.21
CA VAL A 96 11.06 14.41 -5.75
C VAL A 96 10.93 15.75 -6.45
N ASP A 97 11.61 16.80 -5.97
CA ASP A 97 11.55 18.11 -6.60
C ASP A 97 12.30 18.12 -7.94
N ASN A 98 13.42 17.40 -8.04
CA ASN A 98 14.14 17.24 -9.31
C ASN A 98 13.35 16.36 -10.29
N GLU A 99 12.84 15.23 -9.84
CA GLU A 99 12.11 14.27 -10.67
C GLU A 99 10.76 14.86 -11.14
N MET A 100 10.07 15.60 -10.27
CA MET A 100 8.87 16.34 -10.61
C MET A 100 9.18 17.44 -11.64
N ARG A 101 10.28 18.18 -11.48
CA ARG A 101 10.69 19.21 -12.44
C ARG A 101 11.03 18.64 -13.82
N GLU A 102 11.75 17.52 -13.88
CA GLU A 102 12.08 16.85 -15.13
C GLU A 102 10.82 16.30 -15.83
N MET A 103 9.91 15.68 -15.08
CA MET A 103 8.70 15.06 -15.66
C MET A 103 7.57 16.05 -15.99
N LEU A 104 7.44 17.16 -15.24
CA LEU A 104 6.39 18.17 -15.46
C LEU A 104 6.87 19.36 -16.30
N CYS A 105 8.02 19.27 -16.96
CA CYS A 105 8.44 20.28 -17.92
C CYS A 105 7.51 20.24 -19.15
N MET A 106 6.46 21.06 -19.12
CA MET A 106 5.58 21.29 -20.27
C MET A 106 6.39 22.01 -21.35
N ASP A 107 6.46 21.43 -22.54
CA ASP A 107 7.08 22.09 -23.68
C ASP A 107 6.21 23.28 -24.11
N LEU A 108 6.63 24.49 -23.74
CA LEU A 108 5.94 25.73 -24.10
C LEU A 108 6.32 26.24 -25.51
N SER A 109 7.21 25.52 -26.22
CA SER A 109 7.51 25.82 -27.63
C SER A 109 6.42 25.32 -28.57
N GLU A 110 5.66 24.30 -28.14
CA GLU A 110 4.40 23.93 -28.73
C GLU A 110 3.34 24.96 -28.31
N SER A 111 3.13 25.99 -29.13
CA SER A 111 1.92 26.80 -29.01
C SER A 111 0.70 25.88 -29.22
N ASP A 112 -0.42 26.13 -28.53
CA ASP A 112 -1.75 25.55 -28.80
C ASP A 112 -2.28 25.96 -30.20
N GLN A 113 -1.50 25.68 -31.23
CA GLN A 113 -1.72 26.10 -32.61
C GLN A 113 -2.85 25.32 -33.27
N PHE A 114 -3.43 24.33 -32.58
CA PHE A 114 -4.54 23.51 -33.08
C PHE A 114 -5.73 24.33 -33.58
N PHE A 115 -5.88 25.58 -33.13
CA PHE A 115 -7.03 26.43 -33.46
C PHE A 115 -6.71 27.81 -34.03
N THR A 116 -5.44 28.14 -34.25
CA THR A 116 -5.06 29.43 -34.84
C THR A 116 -4.87 29.31 -36.34
N GLY A 117 -5.95 29.59 -37.08
CA GLY A 117 -6.03 29.54 -38.53
C GLY A 117 -7.47 29.25 -38.97
N ASP A 118 -7.79 29.51 -40.23
CA ASP A 118 -9.14 29.23 -40.78
C ASP A 118 -9.41 27.71 -40.82
N ASP A 119 -8.35 26.91 -40.91
CA ASP A 119 -8.31 25.46 -40.75
C ASP A 119 -8.58 24.99 -39.31
N GLY A 120 -8.00 25.66 -38.31
CA GLY A 120 -8.23 25.41 -36.90
C GLY A 120 -9.69 25.64 -36.50
N LYS A 121 -10.32 26.69 -37.02
CA LYS A 121 -11.76 26.96 -36.81
C LYS A 121 -12.65 25.88 -37.40
N GLN A 122 -12.33 25.36 -38.59
CA GLN A 122 -13.09 24.26 -39.19
C GLN A 122 -13.00 22.98 -38.35
N GLN A 123 -11.83 22.69 -37.76
CA GLN A 123 -11.67 21.55 -36.88
C GLN A 123 -12.46 21.72 -35.57
N LEU A 124 -12.51 22.92 -34.99
CA LEU A 124 -13.38 23.22 -33.85
C LEU A 124 -14.84 22.96 -34.16
N TYR A 125 -15.34 23.50 -35.28
CA TYR A 125 -16.74 23.28 -35.65
C TYR A 125 -17.06 21.81 -35.87
N ARG A 126 -16.14 21.05 -36.48
CA ARG A 126 -16.29 19.60 -36.65
C ARG A 126 -16.39 18.87 -35.30
N VAL A 127 -15.50 19.18 -34.35
CA VAL A 127 -15.49 18.56 -33.02
C VAL A 127 -16.75 18.96 -32.23
N LEU A 128 -17.11 20.24 -32.22
CA LEU A 128 -18.28 20.76 -31.53
C LEU A 128 -19.57 20.10 -32.05
N ILE A 129 -19.73 19.99 -33.38
CA ILE A 129 -20.88 19.32 -34.00
C ILE A 129 -20.92 17.83 -33.62
N ALA A 130 -19.78 17.14 -33.57
CA ALA A 130 -19.71 15.74 -33.17
C ALA A 130 -20.07 15.51 -31.70
N SER A 131 -19.86 16.50 -30.83
CA SER A 131 -20.20 16.46 -29.41
C SER A 131 -21.64 16.87 -29.07
N LEU A 132 -22.45 17.29 -30.05
CA LEU A 132 -23.85 17.66 -29.81
C LEU A 132 -24.71 16.43 -29.51
N GLU A 133 -25.44 16.51 -28.40
CA GLU A 133 -26.50 15.57 -28.05
C GLU A 133 -27.84 16.31 -27.83
N PRO A 134 -28.99 15.70 -28.15
CA PRO A 134 -29.19 14.39 -28.81
C PRO A 134 -28.84 14.36 -30.31
N ARG A 135 -28.65 13.15 -30.87
CA ARG A 135 -28.20 12.91 -32.26
C ARG A 135 -29.01 13.66 -33.33
N ALA A 136 -30.30 13.89 -33.11
CA ALA A 136 -31.15 14.64 -34.04
C ALA A 136 -30.64 16.07 -34.27
N LEU A 137 -30.16 16.75 -33.22
CA LEU A 137 -29.58 18.09 -33.29
C LEU A 137 -28.25 18.08 -34.05
N ARG A 138 -27.41 17.06 -33.81
CA ARG A 138 -26.17 16.87 -34.56
C ARG A 138 -26.41 16.77 -36.07
N GLU A 139 -27.36 15.94 -36.50
CA GLU A 139 -27.67 15.72 -37.93
C GLU A 139 -28.27 16.97 -38.59
N GLU A 140 -29.06 17.75 -37.87
CA GLU A 140 -29.67 18.98 -38.39
C GLU A 140 -28.66 20.12 -38.56
N VAL A 141 -27.76 20.27 -37.58
CA VAL A 141 -26.67 21.25 -37.67
C VAL A 141 -25.67 20.85 -38.77
N GLU A 142 -25.31 19.57 -38.86
CA GLU A 142 -24.41 19.07 -39.91
C GLU A 142 -24.99 19.30 -41.32
N ARG A 143 -26.29 19.06 -41.50
CA ARG A 143 -26.99 19.33 -42.75
C ARG A 143 -26.96 20.81 -43.12
N THR A 144 -27.29 21.69 -42.17
CA THR A 144 -27.33 23.14 -42.39
C THR A 144 -25.97 23.74 -42.72
N VAL A 145 -24.91 23.24 -42.08
CA VAL A 145 -23.52 23.66 -42.35
C VAL A 145 -23.08 23.25 -43.75
N ARG A 146 -23.44 22.05 -44.22
CA ARG A 146 -23.13 21.57 -45.58
C ARG A 146 -23.83 22.35 -46.70
N PHE A 147 -24.97 22.99 -46.44
CA PHE A 147 -25.70 23.80 -47.44
C PHE A 147 -25.18 25.24 -47.56
N LYS A 148 -24.28 25.68 -46.67
CA LYS A 148 -23.74 27.05 -46.64
C LYS A 148 -22.28 27.17 -47.10
N ALA A 149 -21.62 26.04 -47.42
CA ALA A 149 -20.31 25.98 -48.07
C ALA A 149 -20.48 25.80 -49.58
#